data_AF-A0A6A4SDN2-F1
#
_entry.id   AF-A0A6A4SDN2-F1
#
_cell.length_a   1.000
_cell.length_b   1.000
_cell.length_c   1.000
_cell.angle_alpha   90.00
_cell.angle_beta   90.00
_cell.angle_gamma   90.00
#
_symmetry.space_group_name_H-M   'P 1'
#
loop_
_entity.id
_entity.type
_entity.pdbx_description
1 polymer ?
#
loop_
_entity_poly.entity_id
_entity_poly.type
_entity_poly.pdbx_seq_one_letter_code
_entity_poly.pdbx_strand_id
1 'polypeptide(L)' 'MIPADDQKNLPEDENTPEKRSEKIWEFFGKKENDKISEGEFIQGVMENKDILRLIQYDEPQKIKDKLKEKKQ' A
#
# COMPACT_ATOMS: atom_id res chain seq x y z
N MET A 1 -6.64 -5.03 10.12
CA MET A 1 -7.22 -3.67 10.25
C MET A 1 -6.13 -2.71 10.69
N ILE A 2 -6.11 -1.48 10.18
CA ILE A 2 -5.13 -0.46 10.59
C ILE A 2 -5.39 -0.10 12.06
N PRO A 3 -4.40 -0.16 12.96
CA PRO A 3 -4.56 0.25 14.35
C PRO A 3 -5.12 1.67 14.45
N ALA A 4 -6.11 1.90 15.32
CA ALA A 4 -6.79 3.19 15.44
C ALA A 4 -5.82 4.35 15.72
N ASP A 5 -4.75 4.08 16.48
CA ASP A 5 -3.70 5.05 16.78
C ASP A 5 -2.84 5.43 15.57
N ASP A 6 -2.74 4.55 14.57
CA ASP A 6 -1.98 4.80 13.36
C ASP A 6 -2.82 5.50 12.29
N GLN A 7 -4.15 5.33 12.29
CA GLN A 7 -5.07 5.93 11.31
C GLN A 7 -4.94 7.46 11.24
N LYS A 8 -4.76 8.14 12.38
CA LYS A 8 -4.61 9.60 12.47
C LYS A 8 -3.30 10.13 11.86
N ASN A 9 -2.31 9.25 11.66
CA ASN A 9 -1.00 9.59 11.10
C ASN A 9 -0.91 9.25 9.60
N LEU A 10 -1.99 8.70 9.01
CA LEU A 10 -2.05 8.34 7.60
C LEU A 10 -2.73 9.45 6.78
N PRO A 11 -2.42 9.55 5.47
CA PRO A 11 -3.18 10.38 4.54
C PRO A 11 -4.68 10.08 4.59
N GLU A 12 -5.51 11.09 4.36
CA GLU A 12 -6.98 10.94 4.42
C GLU A 12 -7.49 9.90 3.43
N ASP A 13 -6.84 9.75 2.27
CA ASP A 13 -7.14 8.79 1.22
C ASP A 13 -6.50 7.41 1.45
N GLU A 14 -5.86 7.17 2.60
CA GLU A 14 -5.19 5.91 2.93
C GLU A 14 -5.46 5.41 4.36
N ASN A 15 -6.28 6.12 5.14
CA ASN A 15 -6.48 5.87 6.56
C ASN A 15 -7.52 4.80 6.89
N THR A 16 -8.26 4.28 5.90
CA THR A 16 -9.16 3.13 6.06
C THR A 16 -8.81 2.01 5.07
N PRO A 17 -9.15 0.75 5.39
CA PRO A 17 -8.97 -0.37 4.46
C PRO A 17 -9.64 -0.15 3.10
N GLU A 18 -10.83 0.46 3.09
CA GLU A 18 -11.63 0.70 1.89
C GLU A 18 -10.91 1.69 0.97
N LYS A 19 -10.49 2.83 1.51
CA LYS A 19 -9.78 3.86 0.75
C LYS A 19 -8.45 3.37 0.19
N ARG A 20 -7.71 2.56 0.95
CA ARG A 20 -6.47 1.94 0.46
C ARG A 20 -6.74 0.98 -0.69
N SER A 21 -7.79 0.18 -0.58
CA SER A 21 -8.16 -0.78 -1.62
C SER A 21 -8.57 -0.06 -2.91
N GLU A 22 -9.38 1.00 -2.78
CA GLU A 22 -9.78 1.87 -3.90
C GLU A 22 -8.56 2.51 -4.57
N LYS A 23 -7.64 3.10 -3.79
CA LYS A 23 -6.41 3.70 -4.30
C LYS A 23 -5.48 2.71 -5.01
N ILE A 24 -5.35 1.49 -4.48
CA ILE A 24 -4.61 0.42 -5.18
C ILE A 24 -5.29 0.11 -6.52
N TRP A 25 -6.61 -0.02 -6.54
CA TRP A 25 -7.37 -0.32 -7.75
C TRP A 25 -7.23 0.77 -8.82
N GLU A 26 -7.26 2.03 -8.42
CA GLU A 26 -6.99 3.20 -9.26
C GLU A 26 -5.57 3.17 -9.83
N PHE A 27 -4.56 2.81 -9.03
CA PHE A 27 -3.18 2.68 -9.53
C PHE A 27 -3.02 1.61 -10.60
N PHE A 28 -3.81 0.54 -10.55
CA PHE A 28 -3.87 -0.46 -11.63
C PHE A 28 -4.75 -0.03 -12.82
N GLY A 29 -5.42 1.12 -12.73
CA GLY A 29 -6.30 1.66 -13.77
C GLY A 29 -7.51 0.78 -14.06
N LYS A 30 -8.00 0.05 -13.06
CA LYS A 30 -9.05 -0.97 -13.20
C LYS A 30 -10.42 -0.39 -12.94
N LYS A 31 -11.43 -0.88 -13.67
CA LYS A 31 -12.85 -0.64 -13.38
C LYS A 31 -13.37 -1.64 -12.35
N GLU A 32 -14.54 -1.40 -11.79
CA GLU A 32 -15.14 -2.19 -10.69
C GLU A 32 -15.09 -3.72 -10.91
N ASN A 33 -15.30 -4.20 -12.13
CA ASN A 33 -15.37 -5.62 -12.46
C ASN A 33 -14.15 -6.16 -13.22
N ASP A 34 -13.11 -5.34 -13.39
CA ASP A 34 -11.89 -5.78 -14.04
C ASP A 34 -11.12 -6.76 -13.13
N LYS A 35 -10.15 -7.45 -13.72
CA LYS A 35 -9.26 -8.36 -13.00
C LYS A 35 -7.82 -7.90 -13.18
N ILE A 36 -7.03 -8.14 -12.14
CA ILE A 36 -5.58 -7.98 -12.18
C ILE A 36 -5.00 -9.39 -12.33
N SER A 37 -4.30 -9.63 -13.43
CA SER A 37 -3.53 -10.85 -13.61
C SER A 37 -2.26 -10.83 -12.74
N GLU A 38 -1.68 -12.00 -12.47
CA GLU A 38 -0.43 -12.09 -11.69
C GLU A 38 0.71 -11.27 -12.30
N GLY A 39 0.86 -11.28 -13.62
CA GLY A 39 1.89 -10.51 -14.33
C GLY A 39 1.70 -8.99 -14.16
N GLU A 40 0.47 -8.50 -14.33
CA GLU A 40 0.14 -7.10 -14.08
C GLU A 40 0.40 -6.71 -12.62
N PHE A 41 0.03 -7.58 -11.68
CA PHE A 41 0.25 -7.35 -10.26
C PHE A 41 1.75 -7.20 -9.94
N ILE A 42 2.57 -8.17 -10.37
CA ILE A 42 4.02 -8.14 -10.14
C ILE A 42 4.62 -6.87 -10.75
N GLN A 43 4.28 -6.55 -12.00
CA GLN A 43 4.79 -5.35 -12.66
C GLN A 43 4.38 -4.08 -11.90
N GLY A 44 3.09 -3.93 -11.57
CA GLY A 44 2.60 -2.76 -10.85
C GLY A 44 3.27 -2.57 -9.49
N VAL A 45 3.45 -3.63 -8.72
CA VAL A 45 4.14 -3.58 -7.42
C VAL A 45 5.63 -3.22 -7.56
N MET A 46 6.29 -3.71 -8.62
CA MET A 46 7.71 -3.44 -8.88
C MET A 46 7.94 -2.01 -9.40
N GLU A 47 7.03 -1.48 -10.21
CA GLU A 47 7.13 -0.17 -10.84
C GLU A 47 6.59 0.97 -9.96
N ASN A 48 5.62 0.69 -9.09
CA ASN A 48 5.00 1.67 -8.20
C ASN A 48 5.19 1.32 -6.72
N LYS A 49 6.10 2.06 -6.07
CA LYS A 49 6.41 1.91 -4.64
C LYS A 49 5.23 2.24 -3.71
N ASP A 50 4.28 3.04 -4.16
CA ASP A 50 3.08 3.34 -3.39
C ASP A 50 2.15 2.13 -3.35
N ILE A 51 1.99 1.40 -4.46
CA ILE A 51 1.24 0.12 -4.46
C ILE A 51 1.86 -0.86 -3.46
N LEU A 52 3.19 -1.00 -3.49
CA LEU A 52 3.90 -1.86 -2.54
C LEU A 52 3.66 -1.44 -1.08
N ARG A 53 3.74 -0.13 -0.78
CA ARG A 53 3.44 0.41 0.56
C ARG A 53 1.99 0.16 0.97
N LEU A 54 1.06 0.27 0.03
CA LEU A 54 -0.36 0.14 0.31
C LEU A 54 -0.76 -1.32 0.59
N ILE A 55 -0.13 -2.26 -0.11
CA ILE A 55 -0.37 -3.71 0.04
C ILE A 55 0.40 -4.30 1.23
N GLN A 56 1.60 -3.79 1.54
CA GLN A 56 2.37 -4.30 2.67
C GLN A 56 1.64 -4.04 3.98
N TYR A 57 1.20 -5.14 4.60
CA TYR A 57 0.71 -5.16 5.98
C TYR A 57 1.85 -5.36 7.00
N ASP A 58 3.07 -5.63 6.54
CA ASP A 58 4.21 -5.85 7.41
C ASP A 58 4.39 -4.66 8.36
N GLU A 59 4.29 -4.98 9.66
CA GLU A 59 4.17 -4.07 10.78
C GLU A 59 5.19 -2.91 10.69
N PRO A 60 4.84 -1.70 11.17
CA PRO A 60 5.74 -0.54 11.20
C PRO A 60 7.19 -0.86 11.62
N GLN A 61 7.47 -1.95 12.34
CA GLN A 61 8.83 -2.43 12.62
C GLN A 61 9.71 -2.69 11.38
N LYS A 62 9.27 -3.47 10.37
CA LYS A 62 10.14 -3.78 9.21
C LYS A 62 10.48 -2.52 8.39
N ILE A 63 9.57 -1.54 8.35
CA ILE A 63 9.82 -0.23 7.73
C ILE A 63 10.67 0.66 8.64
N LYS A 64 10.41 0.69 9.96
CA LYS A 64 11.25 1.39 10.95
C LYS A 64 12.69 0.88 10.92
N ASP A 65 12.90 -0.40 10.77
CA ASP A 65 14.22 -1.03 10.75
C ASP A 65 14.94 -0.73 9.42
N LYS A 66 14.25 -0.83 8.26
CA LYS A 66 14.81 -0.38 6.97
C LYS A 66 15.14 1.11 6.94
N LEU A 67 14.36 1.96 7.63
CA LEU A 67 14.63 3.40 7.74
C LEU A 67 15.79 3.70 8.71
N LYS A 68 16.04 2.85 9.71
CA LYS A 68 17.22 2.94 10.59
C LYS A 68 18.48 2.49 9.88
N GLU A 69 18.44 1.38 9.11
CA GLU A 69 19.59 0.87 8.35
C GLU A 69 20.07 1.86 7.29
N LYS A 70 19.18 2.66 6.69
CA LYS A 70 19.57 3.71 5.71
C LYS A 70 20.18 4.97 6.33
N LYS A 71 20.13 5.11 7.65
CA LYS A 71 20.68 6.27 8.39
C LYS A 71 22.03 5.96 9.05
N GLN A 72 22.56 4.77 8.86
CA GLN A 72 23.85 4.30 9.35
C GLN A 72 24.81 4.11 8.17
#